data_AF-A0A3C2B0W3-F1
#
_entry.id   AF-A0A3C2B0W3-F1
#
_cell.length_a   1.000
_cell.length_b   1.000
_cell.length_c   1.000
_cell.angle_alpha   90.00
_cell.angle_beta   90.00
_cell.angle_gamma   90.00
#
_symmetry.space_group_name_H-M   'P 1'
#
loop_
_entity.id
_entity.type
_entity.pdbx_description
1 polymer ?
#
loop_
_entity_poly.entity_id
_entity_poly.type
_entity_poly.pdbx_seq_one_letter_code
_entity_poly.pdbx_strand_id
1 'polypeptide(L)'
;GAEQIAVAARDAGMEVVYSGIRLTPEQIVASARDEDPDVIGLSILSGSHLELVPAIVDSLRAEGVDAPVVVGGIIPEDDRQRLADAGVSAVYTPKDFQLSRIMNDVAHLAAAHRAAH
;
A
#
# COMPACT_ATOMS: atom_id res chain seq x y z
N GLY A 1 -10.25 -7.87 4.79
CA GLY A 1 -9.28 -6.78 4.93
C GLY A 1 -9.08 -6.11 3.59
N ALA A 2 -8.09 -6.55 2.82
CA ALA A 2 -7.77 -5.99 1.50
C ALA A 2 -8.97 -5.88 0.54
N GLU A 3 -9.80 -6.93 0.44
CA GLU A 3 -11.01 -6.89 -0.40
C GLU A 3 -11.99 -5.77 0.00
N GLN A 4 -12.18 -5.53 1.30
CA GLN A 4 -13.06 -4.45 1.77
C GLN A 4 -12.47 -3.08 1.44
N ILE A 5 -11.15 -2.91 1.55
CA ILE A 5 -10.44 -1.70 1.14
C ILE A 5 -10.57 -1.49 -0.38
N ALA A 6 -10.45 -2.55 -1.17
CA ALA A 6 -10.60 -2.48 -2.63
C ALA A 6 -12.01 -2.08 -3.05
N VAL A 7 -13.05 -2.64 -2.41
CA VAL A 7 -14.45 -2.25 -2.65
C VAL A 7 -14.66 -0.79 -2.25
N ALA A 8 -14.22 -0.39 -1.06
CA ALA A 8 -14.36 0.98 -0.58
C ALA A 8 -13.65 2.00 -1.47
N ALA A 9 -12.48 1.65 -2.00
CA ALA A 9 -11.74 2.51 -2.90
C ALA A 9 -12.48 2.69 -4.24
N ARG A 10 -13.07 1.63 -4.78
CA ARG A 10 -13.94 1.69 -5.96
C ARG A 10 -15.18 2.55 -5.71
N ASP A 11 -15.82 2.39 -4.55
CA ASP A 11 -16.99 3.20 -4.16
C ASP A 11 -16.63 4.69 -3.99
N ALA A 12 -15.38 4.98 -3.61
CA ALA A 12 -14.82 6.34 -3.57
C ALA A 12 -14.39 6.88 -4.95
N GLY A 13 -14.57 6.10 -6.03
CA GLY A 13 -14.29 6.51 -7.40
C GLY A 13 -12.87 6.24 -7.90
N MET A 14 -12.06 5.49 -7.15
CA MET A 14 -10.74 5.06 -7.61
C MET A 14 -10.85 3.86 -8.56
N GLU A 15 -9.98 3.83 -9.58
CA GLU A 15 -9.71 2.59 -10.31
C GLU A 15 -8.86 1.67 -9.41
N VAL A 16 -9.21 0.38 -9.36
CA VAL A 16 -8.57 -0.56 -8.43
C VAL A 16 -8.22 -1.85 -9.13
N VAL A 17 -6.93 -2.10 -9.26
CA VAL A 17 -6.33 -3.39 -9.59
C VAL A 17 -6.19 -4.20 -8.30
N TYR A 18 -6.93 -5.30 -8.20
CA TYR A 18 -6.85 -6.21 -7.06
C TYR A 18 -6.16 -7.50 -7.44
N SER A 19 -4.91 -7.66 -7.03
CA SER A 19 -4.04 -8.78 -7.43
C SER A 19 -4.29 -10.09 -6.66
N GLY A 20 -5.21 -10.10 -5.68
CA GLY A 20 -5.55 -11.30 -4.93
C GLY A 20 -4.65 -11.57 -3.72
N ILE A 21 -4.39 -12.86 -3.44
CA ILE A 21 -3.63 -13.32 -2.27
C ILE A 21 -2.47 -14.25 -2.70
N ARG A 22 -1.48 -14.41 -1.81
CA ARG A 22 -0.32 -15.31 -1.98
C ARG A 22 0.56 -14.98 -3.20
N LEU A 23 0.75 -13.69 -3.44
CA LEU A 23 1.69 -13.18 -4.43
C LEU A 23 3.10 -13.17 -3.85
N THR A 24 4.09 -13.43 -4.71
CA THR A 24 5.49 -13.19 -4.35
C THR A 24 5.82 -11.69 -4.49
N PRO A 25 6.86 -11.19 -3.79
CA PRO A 25 7.35 -9.81 -3.96
C PRO A 25 7.56 -9.43 -5.42
N GLU A 26 8.15 -10.33 -6.22
CA GLU A 26 8.45 -10.09 -7.63
C GLU A 26 7.18 -9.90 -8.46
N GLN A 27 6.12 -10.66 -8.16
CA GLN A 27 4.83 -10.51 -8.83
C GLN A 27 4.17 -9.17 -8.48
N ILE A 28 4.29 -8.73 -7.23
CA ILE A 28 3.76 -7.44 -6.77
C ILE A 28 4.47 -6.29 -7.49
N VAL A 29 5.81 -6.35 -7.53
CA VAL A 29 6.65 -5.33 -8.17
C VAL A 29 6.40 -5.28 -9.68
N ALA A 30 6.36 -6.43 -10.35
CA ALA A 30 6.06 -6.49 -11.79
C ALA A 30 4.68 -5.89 -12.10
N SER A 31 3.66 -6.24 -11.32
CA SER A 31 2.32 -5.68 -11.49
C SER A 31 2.32 -4.16 -11.27
N ALA A 32 3.00 -3.66 -10.23
CA ALA A 32 3.08 -2.22 -10.00
C ALA A 32 3.81 -1.48 -11.14
N ARG A 33 4.87 -2.07 -11.68
CA ARG A 33 5.60 -1.52 -12.82
C ARG A 33 4.74 -1.47 -14.08
N ASP A 34 4.00 -2.53 -14.36
CA ASP A 34 3.22 -2.65 -15.60
C ASP A 34 1.91 -1.84 -15.55
N GLU A 35 1.30 -1.68 -14.37
CA GLU A 35 0.03 -0.97 -14.17
C GLU A 35 0.21 0.52 -13.84
N ASP A 36 1.43 0.96 -13.49
CA ASP A 36 1.77 2.36 -13.17
C ASP A 36 0.78 3.06 -12.19
N PRO A 37 0.58 2.51 -10.97
CA PRO A 37 -0.49 2.95 -10.08
C PRO A 37 -0.14 4.26 -9.37
N ASP A 38 -1.13 5.12 -9.12
CA ASP A 38 -0.90 6.35 -8.33
C ASP A 38 -0.60 6.07 -6.83
N VAL A 39 -0.93 4.88 -6.34
CA VAL A 39 -0.73 4.44 -4.95
C VAL A 39 -0.76 2.92 -4.86
N ILE A 40 0.10 2.33 -4.02
CA ILE A 40 0.19 0.87 -3.83
C ILE A 40 -0.25 0.51 -2.42
N GLY A 41 -1.23 -0.39 -2.30
CA GLY A 41 -1.71 -0.92 -1.03
C GLY A 41 -1.21 -2.35 -0.76
N LEU A 42 -0.37 -2.55 0.26
CA LEU A 42 0.07 -3.87 0.72
C LEU A 42 -0.74 -4.30 1.94
N SER A 43 -1.26 -5.53 1.96
CA SER A 43 -2.01 -6.08 3.10
C SER A 43 -1.27 -7.25 3.72
N ILE A 44 -0.72 -7.07 4.93
CA ILE A 44 0.14 -8.06 5.61
C ILE A 44 -0.49 -8.51 6.93
N LEU A 45 -0.82 -9.81 7.02
CA LEU A 45 -1.41 -10.44 8.22
C LEU A 45 -0.55 -11.57 8.79
N SER A 46 0.64 -11.80 8.21
CA SER A 46 1.56 -12.88 8.60
C SER A 46 2.51 -12.52 9.75
N GLY A 47 2.58 -11.24 10.14
CA GLY A 47 3.60 -10.72 11.05
C GLY A 47 4.97 -10.49 10.41
N SER A 48 5.11 -10.72 9.10
CA SER A 48 6.36 -10.55 8.35
C SER A 48 6.56 -9.14 7.79
N HIS A 49 5.80 -8.15 8.27
CA HIS A 49 5.77 -6.79 7.69
C HIS A 49 7.12 -6.11 7.73
N LEU A 50 7.93 -6.32 8.77
CA LEU A 50 9.27 -5.71 8.88
C LEU A 50 10.31 -6.29 7.92
N GLU A 51 10.05 -7.45 7.33
CA GLU A 51 10.95 -8.08 6.35
C GLU A 51 10.41 -7.89 4.93
N LEU A 52 9.15 -8.25 4.70
CA LEU A 52 8.55 -8.24 3.37
C LEU A 52 8.31 -6.82 2.84
N VAL A 53 7.84 -5.90 3.67
CA VAL A 53 7.50 -4.55 3.18
C VAL A 53 8.75 -3.79 2.73
N PRO A 54 9.83 -3.69 3.52
CA PRO A 54 11.04 -3.02 3.05
C PRO A 54 11.60 -3.63 1.78
N ALA A 55 11.63 -4.97 1.68
CA ALA A 55 12.09 -5.66 0.48
C ALA A 55 11.27 -5.29 -0.77
N ILE A 56 9.94 -5.27 -0.66
CA ILE A 56 9.06 -4.87 -1.77
C ILE A 56 9.28 -3.40 -2.13
N VAL A 57 9.36 -2.50 -1.15
CA VAL A 57 9.57 -1.06 -1.39
C VAL A 57 10.91 -0.81 -2.09
N ASP A 58 11.97 -1.50 -1.69
CA ASP A 58 13.28 -1.38 -2.33
C ASP A 58 13.26 -1.94 -3.77
N SER A 59 12.58 -3.06 -4.00
CA SER A 59 12.40 -3.61 -5.35
C SER A 59 11.56 -2.69 -6.26
N LEU A 60 10.51 -2.06 -5.74
CA LEU A 60 9.72 -1.08 -6.49
C LEU A 60 10.60 0.09 -6.94
N ARG A 61 11.39 0.66 -6.03
CA ARG A 61 12.33 1.74 -6.38
C ARG A 61 13.36 1.31 -7.41
N ALA A 62 13.89 0.09 -7.31
CA ALA A 62 14.87 -0.44 -8.25
C ALA A 62 14.31 -0.56 -9.68
N GLU A 63 13.01 -0.84 -9.80
CA GLU A 63 12.27 -0.90 -11.07
C GLU A 63 11.75 0.47 -11.54
N GLY A 64 12.06 1.55 -10.81
CA GLY A 64 11.63 2.91 -11.15
C GLY A 64 10.18 3.24 -10.78
N VAL A 65 9.53 2.42 -9.95
CA VAL A 65 8.19 2.69 -9.42
C VAL A 65 8.32 3.55 -8.17
N ASP A 66 7.81 4.78 -8.23
CA ASP A 66 7.88 5.79 -7.16
C ASP A 66 6.53 6.09 -6.50
N ALA A 67 5.49 5.37 -6.90
CA ALA A 67 4.18 5.42 -6.26
C ALA A 67 4.25 5.20 -4.74
N PRO A 68 3.55 6.00 -3.93
CA PRO A 68 3.54 5.86 -2.48
C PRO A 68 2.96 4.51 -2.06
N VAL A 69 3.65 3.85 -1.12
CA VAL A 69 3.22 2.54 -0.58
C VAL A 69 2.52 2.73 0.76
N VAL A 70 1.30 2.22 0.89
CA VAL A 70 0.58 2.12 2.18
C VAL A 70 0.46 0.67 2.61
N VAL A 71 0.47 0.42 3.92
CA VAL A 71 0.40 -0.94 4.47
C VAL A 71 -0.79 -1.09 5.40
N GLY A 72 -1.64 -2.08 5.11
CA GLY A 72 -2.72 -2.55 5.98
C GLY A 72 -2.31 -3.83 6.72
N GLY A 73 -2.76 -4.02 7.96
CA GLY A 73 -2.50 -5.30 8.64
C GLY A 73 -2.54 -5.27 10.17
N ILE A 74 -2.06 -6.36 10.78
CA ILE A 74 -1.80 -6.41 12.22
C ILE A 74 -0.36 -5.94 12.45
N ILE A 75 -0.20 -4.63 12.60
CA ILE A 75 1.12 -4.00 12.74
C ILE A 75 1.22 -3.38 14.15
N PRO A 76 2.20 -3.81 14.98
CA PRO A 76 2.49 -3.17 16.27
C PRO A 76 2.85 -1.69 16.11
N GLU A 77 2.54 -0.89 17.13
CA GLU A 77 2.82 0.56 17.09
C GLU A 77 4.33 0.83 16.97
N ASP A 78 5.14 0.07 17.69
CA ASP A 78 6.60 0.19 17.71
C ASP A 78 7.24 -0.10 16.34
N ASP A 79 6.53 -0.83 15.46
CA ASP A 79 7.00 -1.17 14.12
C ASP A 79 6.66 -0.10 13.09
N ARG A 80 5.74 0.82 13.38
CA ARG A 80 5.31 1.86 12.44
C ARG A 80 6.45 2.77 12.01
N GLN A 81 7.30 3.18 12.96
CA GLN A 81 8.44 4.05 12.65
C GLN A 81 9.42 3.35 11.70
N ARG A 82 9.68 2.06 11.93
CA ARG A 82 10.58 1.27 11.07
C ARG A 82 10.04 1.11 9.66
N LEU A 83 8.72 0.94 9.52
CA LEU A 83 8.06 0.90 8.21
C LEU A 83 8.11 2.27 7.51
N ALA A 84 7.89 3.36 8.25
CA ALA A 84 8.01 4.71 7.71
C ALA A 84 9.44 5.00 7.22
N ASP A 85 10.46 4.63 8.01
CA ASP A 85 11.88 4.78 7.65
C ASP A 85 12.24 3.94 6.41
N ALA A 86 11.54 2.82 6.17
CA ALA A 86 11.70 2.01 4.96
C ALA A 86 11.01 2.64 3.72
N GLY A 87 10.16 3.66 3.90
CA GLY A 87 9.45 4.38 2.85
C GLY A 87 7.97 4.08 2.72
N VAL A 88 7.36 3.48 3.74
CA VAL A 88 5.90 3.37 3.80
C VAL A 88 5.29 4.74 4.11
N SER A 89 4.35 5.17 3.28
CA SER A 89 3.68 6.46 3.41
C SER A 89 2.59 6.48 4.49
N ALA A 90 1.91 5.36 4.70
CA ALA A 90 0.90 5.23 5.75
C ALA A 90 0.72 3.77 6.19
N VAL A 91 0.36 3.59 7.47
CA VAL A 91 0.05 2.28 8.06
C VAL A 91 -1.37 2.29 8.62
N TYR A 92 -2.18 1.30 8.22
CA TYR A 92 -3.55 1.11 8.66
C TYR A 92 -3.72 -0.23 9.38
N THR A 93 -4.31 -0.21 10.55
CA THR A 93 -4.48 -1.37 11.44
C THR A 93 -5.95 -1.55 11.82
N PRO A 94 -6.36 -2.63 12.50
CA PRO A 94 -7.74 -2.75 12.98
C PRO A 94 -8.21 -1.63 13.92
N LYS A 95 -7.28 -0.84 14.48
CA LYS A 95 -7.61 0.37 15.25
C LYS A 95 -8.09 1.53 14.37
N ASP A 96 -7.76 1.48 13.08
CA ASP A 96 -8.15 2.45 12.06
C ASP A 96 -9.51 2.03 11.46
N PHE A 97 -10.57 2.12 12.27
CA PHE A 97 -11.92 1.64 11.89
C PHE A 97 -12.70 2.62 11.00
N GLN A 98 -12.20 3.84 10.79
CA GLN A 98 -12.87 4.87 9.98
C GLN A 98 -12.48 4.74 8.51
N LEU A 99 -13.23 3.93 7.78
CA LEU A 99 -12.97 3.64 6.37
C LEU A 99 -12.93 4.92 5.51
N SER A 100 -13.81 5.88 5.78
CA SER A 100 -13.83 7.18 5.09
C SER A 100 -12.53 7.96 5.23
N ARG A 101 -11.90 7.90 6.41
CA ARG A 101 -10.60 8.53 6.65
C ARG A 101 -9.51 7.83 5.85
N ILE A 102 -9.47 6.50 5.88
CA ILE A 102 -8.50 5.72 5.09
C ILE A 102 -8.63 6.06 3.60
N MET A 103 -9.85 6.09 3.06
CA MET A 103 -10.07 6.42 1.65
C MET A 103 -9.65 7.84 1.31
N ASN A 104 -9.92 8.81 2.20
CA ASN A 104 -9.48 10.19 2.01
C ASN A 104 -7.95 10.30 2.00
N ASP A 105 -7.27 9.68 2.96
CA ASP A 105 -5.81 9.66 3.05
C ASP A 105 -5.18 9.02 1.79
N VAL A 106 -5.71 7.87 1.33
CA VAL A 106 -5.26 7.20 0.10
C VAL A 106 -5.50 8.07 -1.14
N ALA A 107 -6.68 8.70 -1.27
CA ALA A 107 -6.97 9.59 -2.37
C ALA A 107 -6.06 10.82 -2.40
N HIS A 108 -5.70 11.36 -1.23
CA HIS A 108 -4.74 12.46 -1.12
C HIS A 108 -3.34 12.06 -1.56
N LEU A 109 -2.86 10.87 -1.17
CA LEU A 109 -1.57 10.34 -1.62
C LEU A 109 -1.53 10.16 -3.14
N ALA A 110 -2.56 9.52 -3.70
CA ALA A 110 -2.68 9.33 -5.14
C ALA A 110 -2.70 10.67 -5.91
N ALA A 111 -3.50 11.65 -5.45
CA ALA A 111 -3.58 12.96 -6.09
C ALA A 111 -2.26 13.74 -6.00
N ALA A 112 -1.55 13.65 -4.87
CA ALA A 112 -0.27 14.31 -4.68
C ALA A 112 0.82 13.71 -5.58
N HIS A 113 0.87 12.39 -5.70
CA HIS A 113 1.79 11.69 -6.60
C HIS A 113 1.52 12.11 -8.06
N ARG A 114 0.28 12.03 -8.52
CA ARG A 114 -0.09 12.46 -9.89
C ARG A 114 0.26 13.92 -10.20
N ALA A 115 0.17 14.81 -9.21
CA ALA A 115 0.51 16.22 -9.40
C ALA A 115 2.02 16.49 -9.51
N ALA A 116 2.86 15.53 -9.13
CA ALA A 116 4.32 15.64 -9.21
C ALA A 116 4.89 15.22 -10.58
N HIS A 117 4.06 14.61 -11.45
CA HIS A 117 4.41 14.12 -12.79
C HIS A 117 3.61 14.86 -13.88
#